data_AF-F6K6Z2-F1
#
_entry.id   AF-F6K6Z2-F1
#
_cell.length_a   1.000
_cell.length_b   1.000
_cell.length_c   1.000
_cell.angle_alpha   90.00
_cell.angle_beta   90.00
_cell.angle_gamma   90.00
#
_symmetry.space_group_name_H-M   'P 1'
#
loop_
_entity.id
_entity.type
_entity.pdbx_description
1 polymer ?
#
loop_
_entity_poly.entity_id
_entity_poly.type
_entity_poly.pdbx_seq_one_letter_code
_entity_poly.pdbx_strand_id
1 'polypeptide(L)'
;MRYISVILLALVAAISANSPLPFDVEEVESRNTAASGDYRLPEDLDPIHYDVEITPHFTASGTNQAFTFEGIVTITVRAMKDSLNSFVIHQNVREIRSVQLAFENGPQIELKPSDAFEIIEQYQFLKVNLPQGRTLLKGARYVLTVSYIGNINETPLSRGVFRGSYTDTNNQVHWYAATHLQPTHSRQAFPSFDEPGFKSTFRIIINRPTTYAESFSNMRLVSSVPSGDRTKETFAVTPRMS
;
A
#
# COMPACT_ATOMS: atom_id res chain seq x y z
N MET A 1 25.89 82.29 30.69
CA MET A 1 24.69 81.64 30.14
C MET A 1 24.84 80.14 30.40
N ARG A 2 24.22 79.60 31.45
CA ARG A 2 22.85 79.06 31.56
C ARG A 2 22.81 77.52 31.36
N TYR A 3 22.54 76.82 32.48
CA TYR A 3 21.86 75.52 32.70
C TYR A 3 22.55 74.22 32.21
N ILE A 4 22.97 73.29 33.10
CA ILE A 4 22.22 72.30 33.93
C ILE A 4 21.47 71.26 33.08
N SER A 5 21.87 69.98 33.14
CA SER A 5 21.07 68.79 33.52
C SER A 5 21.72 67.49 33.02
N VAL A 6 22.43 66.70 33.84
CA VAL A 6 22.03 65.52 34.68
C VAL A 6 21.61 64.25 33.90
N ILE A 7 22.17 63.11 34.37
CA ILE A 7 21.67 61.71 34.41
C ILE A 7 22.21 60.76 33.30
N LEU A 8 22.62 59.50 33.50
CA LEU A 8 23.11 58.64 34.60
C LEU A 8 23.25 57.19 34.01
N LEU A 9 24.19 56.38 34.52
CA LEU A 9 24.28 54.89 34.55
C LEU A 9 24.62 54.16 33.21
N ALA A 10 25.80 53.51 33.06
CA ALA A 10 26.23 52.16 33.53
C ALA A 10 25.57 51.00 32.72
N LEU A 11 26.23 49.94 32.25
CA LEU A 11 27.21 49.05 32.89
C LEU A 11 28.05 48.28 31.84
N VAL A 12 29.35 48.15 32.14
CA VAL A 12 30.18 46.94 32.28
C VAL A 12 30.12 45.83 31.20
N ALA A 13 31.27 45.66 30.53
CA ALA A 13 31.65 44.50 29.76
C ALA A 13 32.20 43.36 30.65
N ALA A 14 31.79 42.12 30.40
CA ALA A 14 32.45 40.93 30.96
C ALA A 14 32.33 39.71 30.01
N ILE A 15 33.48 39.37 29.41
CA ILE A 15 34.08 38.06 29.13
C ILE A 15 33.16 36.81 29.11
N SER A 16 33.20 36.04 28.02
CA SER A 16 33.01 34.58 28.01
C SER A 16 34.01 33.96 27.00
N ALA A 17 35.05 33.22 27.41
CA ALA A 17 35.09 31.84 27.91
C ALA A 17 34.73 30.80 26.82
N ASN A 18 35.77 30.30 26.15
CA ASN A 18 35.76 29.13 25.27
C ASN A 18 35.67 27.85 26.12
N SER A 19 34.53 27.16 26.06
CA SER A 19 34.39 25.77 26.52
C SER A 19 33.55 25.01 25.50
N PRO A 20 34.06 23.96 24.83
CA PRO A 20 33.23 23.11 23.98
C PRO A 20 32.30 22.28 24.87
N LEU A 21 31.00 22.40 24.63
CA LEU A 21 29.98 21.58 25.28
C LEU A 21 30.15 20.11 24.84
N PRO A 22 30.05 19.12 25.75
CA PRO A 22 29.97 17.72 25.36
C PRO A 22 28.55 17.47 24.84
N PHE A 23 28.42 17.28 23.54
CA PHE A 23 27.20 16.72 22.97
C PHE A 23 27.30 15.18 23.04
N ASP A 24 26.92 14.62 24.17
CA ASP A 24 26.45 13.23 24.19
C ASP A 24 25.05 13.23 23.58
N VAL A 25 24.94 12.76 22.34
CA VAL A 25 23.66 12.52 21.70
C VAL A 25 23.20 11.14 22.17
N GLU A 26 22.23 11.11 23.08
CA GLU A 26 21.46 9.89 23.32
C GLU A 26 20.79 9.46 22.01
N GLU A 27 21.04 8.21 21.60
CA GLU A 27 20.47 7.59 20.41
C GLU A 27 18.95 7.43 20.62
N VAL A 28 18.17 8.33 20.03
CA VAL A 28 16.72 8.32 20.11
C VAL A 28 16.18 7.13 19.31
N GLU A 29 15.46 6.23 19.98
CA GLU A 29 14.74 5.09 19.38
C GLU A 29 13.94 5.50 18.13
N SER A 30 14.22 4.84 16.99
CA SER A 30 13.49 5.07 15.75
C SER A 30 12.06 4.54 15.85
N ARG A 31 11.09 5.46 15.89
CA ARG A 31 9.66 5.16 15.82
C ARG A 31 9.26 4.90 14.36
N ASN A 32 8.58 3.79 14.08
CA ASN A 32 7.90 3.57 12.80
C ASN A 32 6.50 4.23 12.80
N THR A 33 6.45 5.48 13.24
CA THR A 33 5.41 6.43 12.86
C THR A 33 5.94 7.13 11.63
N ALA A 34 5.13 7.36 10.59
CA ALA A 34 5.48 8.29 9.52
C ALA A 34 6.17 9.50 10.17
N ALA A 35 7.49 9.62 9.98
CA ALA A 35 8.23 10.75 10.52
C ALA A 35 7.49 11.98 9.98
N SER A 36 6.99 12.82 10.88
CA SER A 36 5.99 13.85 10.60
C SER A 36 6.24 14.54 9.25
N GLY A 37 5.45 14.18 8.22
CA GLY A 37 5.49 14.80 6.89
C GLY A 37 6.14 14.01 5.75
N ASP A 38 6.59 12.76 5.93
CA ASP A 38 7.15 11.97 4.82
C ASP A 38 6.08 11.18 4.04
N TYR A 39 6.02 11.41 2.73
CA TYR A 39 5.14 10.72 1.78
C TYR A 39 5.76 9.43 1.24
N ARG A 40 7.04 9.15 1.55
CA ARG A 40 7.76 7.96 1.10
C ARG A 40 7.57 6.79 2.05
N LEU A 41 7.53 5.58 1.48
CA LEU A 41 7.59 4.35 2.27
C LEU A 41 9.00 4.18 2.87
N PRO A 42 9.11 3.71 4.12
CA PRO A 42 10.37 3.25 4.67
C PRO A 42 10.93 2.05 3.88
N GLU A 43 12.25 2.00 3.69
CA GLU A 43 12.94 0.87 3.05
C GLU A 43 13.19 -0.32 4.00
N ASP A 44 12.35 -0.45 5.03
CA ASP A 44 12.45 -1.47 6.07
C ASP A 44 11.98 -2.86 5.60
N LEU A 45 11.17 -2.89 4.54
CA LEU A 45 10.65 -4.09 3.91
C LEU A 45 10.96 -4.07 2.41
N ASP A 46 11.40 -5.21 1.87
CA ASP A 46 11.62 -5.44 0.45
C ASP A 46 10.55 -6.41 -0.09
N PRO A 47 9.63 -5.97 -0.97
CA PRO A 47 8.63 -6.85 -1.58
C PRO A 47 9.25 -7.70 -2.68
N ILE A 48 9.03 -9.01 -2.61
CA ILE A 48 9.66 -10.00 -3.48
C ILE A 48 8.67 -10.47 -4.55
N HIS A 49 7.46 -10.83 -4.13
CA HIS A 49 6.44 -11.45 -4.98
C HIS A 49 5.04 -11.02 -4.57
N TYR A 50 4.17 -10.90 -5.56
CA TYR A 50 2.75 -10.63 -5.41
C TYR A 50 1.94 -11.70 -6.12
N ASP A 51 0.95 -12.24 -5.40
CA ASP A 51 -0.22 -12.87 -6.00
C ASP A 51 -1.38 -11.87 -5.89
N VAL A 52 -1.91 -11.43 -7.03
CA VAL A 52 -3.01 -10.45 -7.10
C VAL A 52 -4.21 -11.13 -7.73
N GLU A 53 -5.25 -11.38 -6.94
CA GLU A 53 -6.53 -11.91 -7.39
C GLU A 53 -7.59 -10.82 -7.43
N ILE A 54 -8.24 -10.66 -8.59
CA ILE A 54 -9.29 -9.66 -8.82
C ILE A 54 -10.56 -10.36 -9.32
N THR A 55 -11.67 -10.07 -8.65
CA THR A 55 -13.01 -10.56 -8.97
C THR A 55 -13.90 -9.36 -9.32
N PRO A 56 -14.02 -8.98 -10.61
CA PRO A 56 -14.80 -7.81 -11.01
C PRO A 56 -16.30 -8.07 -11.03
N HIS A 57 -17.09 -7.06 -10.66
CA HIS A 57 -18.55 -7.07 -10.65
C HIS A 57 -19.08 -5.88 -11.46
N PHE A 58 -19.61 -6.13 -12.65
CA PHE A 58 -20.18 -5.07 -13.52
C PHE A 58 -21.66 -4.78 -13.23
N THR A 59 -22.37 -5.72 -12.61
CA THR A 59 -23.77 -5.59 -12.20
C THR A 59 -23.88 -5.80 -10.71
N ALA A 60 -24.91 -5.23 -10.08
CA ALA A 60 -25.20 -5.52 -8.69
C ALA A 60 -25.67 -6.98 -8.54
N SER A 61 -25.14 -7.70 -7.56
CA SER A 61 -25.52 -9.09 -7.28
C SER A 61 -25.29 -9.42 -5.81
N GLY A 62 -26.33 -9.89 -5.12
CA GLY A 62 -26.28 -10.17 -3.68
C GLY A 62 -25.84 -8.94 -2.89
N THR A 63 -24.73 -9.06 -2.16
CA THR A 63 -24.11 -7.97 -1.39
C THR A 63 -23.17 -7.09 -2.21
N ASN A 64 -22.86 -7.47 -3.46
CA ASN A 64 -21.88 -6.77 -4.29
C ASN A 64 -22.55 -5.64 -5.08
N GLN A 65 -21.97 -4.45 -4.96
CA GLN A 65 -22.41 -3.28 -5.72
C GLN A 65 -21.90 -3.34 -7.16
N ALA A 66 -22.69 -2.80 -8.09
CA ALA A 66 -22.28 -2.69 -9.48
C ALA A 66 -20.98 -1.87 -9.61
N PHE A 67 -20.14 -2.25 -10.56
CA PHE A 67 -18.86 -1.62 -10.86
C PHE A 67 -17.90 -1.54 -9.67
N THR A 68 -17.86 -2.63 -8.90
CA THR A 68 -16.84 -2.84 -7.87
C THR A 68 -16.04 -4.10 -8.21
N PHE A 69 -14.99 -4.36 -7.45
CA PHE A 69 -14.31 -5.64 -7.51
C PHE A 69 -13.86 -6.07 -6.12
N GLU A 70 -13.87 -7.37 -5.89
CA GLU A 70 -13.26 -7.97 -4.71
C GLU A 70 -11.83 -8.33 -5.05
N GLY A 71 -10.91 -8.03 -4.14
CA GLY A 71 -9.50 -8.26 -4.33
C GLY A 71 -8.88 -9.02 -3.17
N ILE A 72 -7.93 -9.89 -3.49
CA ILE A 72 -7.03 -10.50 -2.52
C ILE A 72 -5.63 -10.28 -3.04
N VAL A 73 -4.79 -9.59 -2.27
CA VAL A 73 -3.38 -9.45 -2.56
C VAL A 73 -2.57 -10.18 -1.50
N THR A 74 -1.70 -11.07 -1.95
CA THR A 74 -0.74 -11.77 -1.11
C THR A 74 0.67 -11.33 -1.49
N ILE A 75 1.36 -10.73 -0.55
CA ILE A 75 2.67 -10.09 -0.74
C ILE A 75 3.70 -10.85 0.07
N THR A 76 4.68 -11.43 -0.61
CA THR A 76 5.87 -11.95 0.04
C THR A 76 6.86 -10.81 0.23
N VAL A 77 7.19 -10.49 1.48
CA VAL A 77 8.11 -9.42 1.86
C VAL A 77 9.30 -9.97 2.66
N ARG A 78 10.46 -9.34 2.52
CA ARG A 78 11.64 -9.59 3.36
C ARG A 78 11.84 -8.42 4.30
N ALA A 79 12.05 -8.70 5.59
CA ALA A 79 12.44 -7.67 6.54
C ALA A 79 13.92 -7.29 6.35
N MET A 80 14.20 -6.00 6.16
CA MET A 80 15.55 -5.47 5.94
C MET A 80 16.18 -4.92 7.23
N LYS A 81 15.35 -4.61 8.22
CA LYS A 81 15.75 -4.19 9.57
C LYS A 81 15.16 -5.10 10.64
N ASP A 82 15.83 -5.12 11.79
CA ASP A 82 15.33 -5.76 13.00
C ASP A 82 14.35 -4.84 13.73
N SER A 83 13.64 -5.43 14.68
CA SER A 83 12.82 -4.69 15.66
C SER A 83 11.64 -3.91 15.06
N LEU A 84 11.18 -4.28 13.86
CA LEU A 84 9.98 -3.69 13.26
C LEU A 84 8.73 -4.16 14.00
N ASN A 85 8.11 -3.26 14.77
CA ASN A 85 6.86 -3.50 15.51
C ASN A 85 5.61 -3.09 14.71
N SER A 86 5.79 -2.41 13.58
CA SER A 86 4.76 -2.00 12.64
C SER A 86 5.42 -1.70 11.30
N PHE A 87 4.62 -1.67 10.23
CA PHE A 87 5.08 -1.30 8.89
C PHE A 87 3.92 -0.70 8.08
N VAL A 88 4.24 0.00 7.00
CA VAL A 88 3.26 0.65 6.11
C VAL A 88 3.40 0.16 4.68
N ILE A 89 2.27 0.10 3.97
CA ILE A 89 2.19 -0.04 2.51
C ILE A 89 1.19 1.00 1.96
N HIS A 90 1.21 1.26 0.66
CA HIS A 90 0.21 2.12 0.04
C HIS A 90 -1.13 1.40 -0.14
N GLN A 91 -2.23 2.11 0.10
CA GLN A 91 -3.60 1.66 -0.14
C GLN A 91 -4.49 2.87 -0.46
N ASN A 92 -5.27 2.77 -1.54
CA ASN A 92 -6.39 3.70 -1.81
C ASN A 92 -7.57 2.96 -2.48
N VAL A 93 -7.84 1.74 -2.00
CA VAL A 93 -9.01 0.96 -2.34
C VAL A 93 -10.20 1.39 -1.48
N ARG A 94 -11.40 0.95 -1.84
CA ARG A 94 -12.64 1.39 -1.20
C ARG A 94 -12.74 0.92 0.24
N GLU A 95 -12.41 -0.34 0.52
CA GLU A 95 -12.59 -0.94 1.84
C GLU A 95 -11.57 -2.06 2.06
N ILE A 96 -10.86 -2.02 3.19
CA ILE A 96 -10.03 -3.15 3.65
C ILE A 96 -10.89 -4.05 4.54
N ARG A 97 -11.08 -5.30 4.13
CA ARG A 97 -11.89 -6.28 4.87
C ARG A 97 -11.10 -7.07 5.90
N SER A 98 -9.88 -7.47 5.54
CA SER A 98 -9.00 -8.21 6.45
C SER A 98 -7.53 -8.05 6.08
N VAL A 99 -6.68 -8.13 7.09
CA VAL A 99 -5.22 -8.11 6.97
C VAL A 99 -4.68 -9.26 7.81
N GLN A 100 -3.83 -10.08 7.21
CA GLN A 100 -3.23 -11.25 7.85
C GLN A 100 -1.73 -11.25 7.55
N LEU A 101 -0.93 -11.66 8.52
CA LEU A 101 0.51 -11.79 8.38
C LEU A 101 0.94 -13.19 8.80
N ALA A 102 1.85 -13.81 8.07
CA ALA A 102 2.43 -15.10 8.42
C ALA A 102 3.92 -15.13 8.08
N PHE A 103 4.65 -16.08 8.66
CA PHE A 103 5.97 -16.44 8.13
C PHE A 103 5.83 -17.13 6.77
N GLU A 104 6.80 -16.94 5.86
CA GLU A 104 6.85 -17.70 4.61
C GLU A 104 6.95 -19.20 4.94
N ASN A 105 5.94 -19.99 4.54
CA ASN A 105 5.80 -21.42 4.87
C ASN A 105 5.77 -21.73 6.39
N GLY A 106 5.30 -20.78 7.20
CA GLY A 106 5.27 -20.92 8.65
C GLY A 106 3.92 -20.55 9.27
N PRO A 107 3.88 -20.44 10.60
CA PRO A 107 2.66 -20.10 11.31
C PRO A 107 2.22 -18.66 11.02
N GLN A 108 0.93 -18.42 11.19
CA GLN A 108 0.36 -17.07 11.22
C GLN A 108 0.95 -16.27 12.39
N ILE A 109 1.20 -14.99 12.15
CA ILE A 109 1.61 -14.02 13.14
C ILE A 109 0.37 -13.24 13.55
N GLU A 110 0.06 -13.27 14.84
CA GLU A 110 -1.03 -12.47 15.38
C GLU A 110 -0.71 -10.99 15.24
N LEU A 111 -1.66 -10.23 14.70
CA LEU A 111 -1.63 -8.77 14.70
C LEU A 111 -2.17 -8.25 16.03
N LYS A 112 -1.95 -6.96 16.30
CA LYS A 112 -2.45 -6.32 17.53
C LYS A 112 -3.99 -6.45 17.62
N PRO A 113 -4.56 -7.13 18.62
CA PRO A 113 -5.98 -7.54 18.60
C PRO A 113 -7.00 -6.41 18.47
N SER A 114 -6.73 -5.25 19.07
CA SER A 114 -7.65 -4.09 19.07
C SER A 114 -7.35 -3.05 18.00
N ASP A 115 -6.27 -3.24 17.24
CA ASP A 115 -5.70 -2.22 16.35
C ASP A 115 -4.73 -2.90 15.37
N ALA A 116 -5.23 -3.93 14.68
CA ALA A 116 -4.41 -4.78 13.81
C ALA A 116 -3.81 -3.99 12.65
N PHE A 117 -4.57 -3.00 12.16
CA PHE A 117 -4.14 -2.08 11.14
C PHE A 117 -4.87 -0.74 11.28
N GLU A 118 -4.25 0.32 10.77
CA GLU A 118 -4.84 1.66 10.63
C GLU A 118 -4.70 2.16 9.20
N ILE A 119 -5.70 2.92 8.73
CA ILE A 119 -5.65 3.61 7.44
C ILE A 119 -5.26 5.06 7.71
N ILE A 120 -4.14 5.50 7.14
CA ILE A 120 -3.66 6.88 7.24
C ILE A 120 -3.97 7.59 5.92
N GLU A 121 -5.18 8.14 5.82
CA GLU A 121 -5.75 8.68 4.58
C GLU A 121 -4.87 9.74 3.92
N GLN A 122 -4.26 10.63 4.71
CA GLN A 122 -3.39 11.70 4.22
C GLN A 122 -2.26 11.20 3.31
N TYR A 123 -1.70 10.03 3.62
CA TYR A 123 -0.59 9.43 2.88
C TYR A 123 -1.03 8.22 2.05
N GLN A 124 -2.31 7.86 2.10
CA GLN A 124 -2.84 6.64 1.51
C GLN A 124 -2.06 5.42 1.98
N PHE A 125 -1.81 5.33 3.29
CA PHE A 125 -1.12 4.19 3.89
C PHE A 125 -2.09 3.24 4.57
N LEU A 126 -1.81 1.94 4.43
CA LEU A 126 -2.23 0.90 5.35
C LEU A 126 -1.06 0.61 6.27
N LYS A 127 -1.18 0.95 7.55
CA LYS A 127 -0.20 0.57 8.56
C LYS A 127 -0.68 -0.69 9.26
N VAL A 128 0.21 -1.67 9.37
CA VAL A 128 -0.03 -2.93 10.07
C VAL A 128 0.72 -2.91 11.39
N ASN A 129 0.04 -3.21 12.49
CA ASN A 129 0.60 -3.14 13.84
C ASN A 129 0.78 -4.54 14.43
N LEU A 130 1.98 -4.83 14.93
CA LEU A 130 2.26 -6.04 15.68
C LEU A 130 1.95 -5.86 17.17
N PRO A 131 1.65 -6.96 17.90
CA PRO A 131 1.50 -6.92 19.35
C PRO A 131 2.79 -6.45 20.05
N GLN A 132 2.65 -5.92 21.26
CA GLN A 132 3.79 -5.50 22.07
C GLN A 132 4.77 -6.67 22.29
N GLY A 133 6.07 -6.40 22.13
CA GLY A 133 7.12 -7.41 22.26
C GLY A 133 7.27 -8.35 21.05
N ARG A 134 6.47 -8.19 19.99
CA ARG A 134 6.65 -8.88 18.72
C ARG A 134 7.28 -7.94 17.70
N THR A 135 8.27 -8.45 16.99
CA THR A 135 8.96 -7.72 15.94
C THR A 135 9.25 -8.63 14.75
N LEU A 136 9.37 -8.04 13.57
CA LEU A 136 9.93 -8.75 12.42
C LEU A 136 11.44 -8.92 12.61
N LEU A 137 11.93 -10.07 12.15
CA LEU A 137 13.31 -10.49 12.24
C LEU A 137 14.00 -10.16 10.91
N LYS A 138 15.13 -9.47 10.96
CA LYS A 138 15.89 -9.14 9.77
C LYS A 138 16.25 -10.39 8.96
N GLY A 139 16.10 -10.29 7.64
CA GLY A 139 16.36 -11.36 6.69
C GLY A 139 15.22 -12.39 6.59
N ALA A 140 14.32 -12.46 7.57
CA ALA A 140 13.16 -13.34 7.50
C ALA A 140 12.16 -12.86 6.44
N ARG A 141 11.40 -13.81 5.91
CA ARG A 141 10.35 -13.57 4.92
C ARG A 141 8.98 -13.78 5.54
N TYR A 142 8.07 -12.91 5.14
CA TYR A 142 6.71 -12.86 5.62
C TYR A 142 5.75 -12.80 4.44
N VAL A 143 4.54 -13.30 4.68
CA VAL A 143 3.44 -13.27 3.72
C VAL A 143 2.34 -12.41 4.30
N LEU A 144 2.13 -11.24 3.70
CA LEU A 144 1.05 -10.32 4.01
C LEU A 144 -0.12 -10.61 3.07
N THR A 145 -1.27 -10.97 3.62
CA THR A 145 -2.50 -11.16 2.84
C THR A 145 -3.51 -10.09 3.20
N VAL A 146 -3.99 -9.36 2.20
CA VAL A 146 -5.00 -8.32 2.36
C VAL A 146 -6.19 -8.63 1.46
N SER A 147 -7.38 -8.76 2.06
CA SER A 147 -8.65 -8.87 1.33
C SER A 147 -9.36 -7.52 1.35
N TYR A 148 -9.89 -7.09 0.22
CA TYR A 148 -10.42 -5.74 0.08
C TYR A 148 -11.49 -5.62 -1.01
N ILE A 149 -12.18 -4.48 -1.03
CA ILE A 149 -13.08 -4.07 -2.11
C ILE A 149 -12.46 -2.86 -2.80
N GLY A 150 -12.45 -2.85 -4.13
CA GLY A 150 -12.07 -1.72 -4.95
C GLY A 150 -13.23 -1.22 -5.83
N ASN A 151 -13.04 -0.03 -6.40
CA ASN A 151 -14.00 0.59 -7.33
C ASN A 151 -13.51 0.43 -8.77
N ILE A 152 -14.45 0.16 -9.67
CA ILE A 152 -14.22 0.31 -11.11
C ILE A 152 -14.66 1.71 -11.51
N ASN A 153 -13.70 2.63 -11.57
CA ASN A 153 -13.92 4.06 -11.79
C ASN A 153 -14.61 4.35 -13.13
N GLU A 154 -15.45 5.39 -13.18
CA GLU A 154 -16.31 5.65 -14.34
C GLU A 154 -15.56 6.13 -15.60
N THR A 155 -14.37 6.70 -15.41
CA THR A 155 -13.61 7.33 -16.49
C THR A 155 -12.13 6.94 -16.43
N PRO A 156 -11.45 6.78 -17.58
CA PRO A 156 -10.00 6.61 -17.65
C PRO A 156 -9.21 7.74 -16.97
N LEU A 157 -9.82 8.92 -16.79
CA LEU A 157 -9.20 10.06 -16.09
C LEU A 157 -9.04 9.82 -14.59
N SER A 158 -9.89 9.00 -13.98
CA SER A 158 -9.78 8.62 -12.57
C SER A 158 -8.64 7.63 -12.30
N ARG A 159 -8.05 7.05 -13.36
CA ARG A 159 -6.94 6.09 -13.29
C ARG A 159 -7.29 4.87 -12.42
N GLY A 160 -6.28 4.09 -12.03
CA GLY A 160 -6.48 2.86 -11.28
C GLY A 160 -7.20 1.82 -12.14
N VAL A 161 -8.23 1.18 -11.58
CA VAL A 161 -9.15 0.32 -12.33
C VAL A 161 -10.33 1.18 -12.78
N PHE A 162 -10.58 1.25 -14.09
CA PHE A 162 -11.66 2.03 -14.67
C PHE A 162 -12.51 1.19 -15.63
N ARG A 163 -13.73 1.64 -15.90
CA ARG A 163 -14.62 1.06 -16.91
C ARG A 163 -14.71 1.92 -18.15
N GLY A 164 -15.00 1.26 -19.26
CA GLY A 164 -15.57 1.90 -20.45
C GLY A 164 -16.66 1.00 -21.03
N SER A 165 -17.30 1.48 -22.09
CA SER A 165 -18.30 0.69 -22.80
C SER A 165 -18.19 0.88 -24.31
N TYR A 166 -18.72 -0.10 -25.03
CA TYR A 166 -18.93 -0.04 -26.47
C TYR A 166 -20.28 -0.67 -26.82
N THR A 167 -20.81 -0.32 -27.98
CA THR A 167 -22.06 -0.87 -28.48
C THR A 167 -21.77 -1.84 -29.61
N ASP A 168 -22.38 -3.03 -29.57
CA ASP A 168 -22.24 -4.01 -30.65
C ASP A 168 -23.16 -3.71 -31.85
N THR A 169 -23.10 -4.55 -32.88
CA THR A 169 -23.94 -4.42 -34.08
C THR A 169 -25.44 -4.60 -33.82
N ASN A 170 -25.82 -5.13 -32.66
CA ASN A 170 -27.20 -5.34 -32.23
C ASN A 170 -27.69 -4.22 -31.28
N ASN A 171 -26.96 -3.11 -31.18
CA ASN A 171 -27.23 -2.00 -30.25
C ASN A 171 -27.18 -2.39 -28.76
N GLN A 172 -26.49 -3.47 -28.40
CA GLN A 172 -26.29 -3.85 -26.99
C GLN A 172 -25.03 -3.21 -26.44
N VAL A 173 -25.12 -2.64 -25.24
CA VAL A 173 -24.00 -2.00 -24.55
C VAL A 173 -23.21 -3.06 -23.78
N HIS A 174 -21.92 -3.14 -24.08
CA HIS A 174 -20.96 -4.01 -23.42
C HIS A 174 -20.01 -3.18 -22.56
N TRP A 175 -19.84 -3.59 -21.31
CA TRP A 175 -18.89 -2.97 -20.39
C TRP A 175 -17.55 -3.70 -20.43
N TYR A 176 -16.47 -2.97 -20.21
CA TYR A 176 -15.15 -3.54 -19.95
C TYR A 176 -14.50 -2.83 -18.78
N ALA A 177 -13.55 -3.48 -18.13
CA ALA A 177 -12.66 -2.88 -17.15
C ALA A 177 -11.23 -2.91 -17.68
N ALA A 178 -10.47 -1.85 -17.39
CA ALA A 178 -9.07 -1.72 -17.76
C ALA A 178 -8.30 -0.99 -16.65
N THR A 179 -6.97 -1.05 -16.70
CA THR A 179 -6.11 -0.44 -15.69
C THR A 179 -5.22 0.64 -16.28
N HIS A 180 -5.08 1.77 -15.58
CA HIS A 180 -4.04 2.77 -15.82
C HIS A 180 -3.41 3.13 -14.47
N LEU A 181 -2.26 2.53 -14.16
CA LEU A 181 -1.69 2.58 -12.81
C LEU A 181 -0.66 3.71 -12.63
N GLN A 182 -0.15 4.30 -13.70
CA GLN A 182 0.82 5.39 -13.61
C GLN A 182 0.16 6.69 -13.06
N PRO A 183 0.88 7.50 -12.27
CA PRO A 183 2.17 7.20 -11.62
C PRO A 183 2.03 6.47 -10.27
N THR A 184 0.92 6.69 -9.56
CA THR A 184 0.72 6.25 -8.15
C THR A 184 -0.69 5.70 -7.95
N HIS A 185 -1.23 5.02 -8.97
CA HIS A 185 -2.60 4.52 -8.97
C HIS A 185 -2.66 2.99 -8.87
N SER A 186 -1.53 2.29 -8.74
CA SER A 186 -1.54 0.85 -8.43
C SER A 186 -2.20 0.59 -7.08
N ARG A 187 -2.00 1.49 -6.10
CA ARG A 187 -2.67 1.51 -4.79
C ARG A 187 -4.21 1.57 -4.86
N GLN A 188 -4.80 2.00 -5.98
CA GLN A 188 -6.25 1.96 -6.20
C GLN A 188 -6.75 0.62 -6.73
N ALA A 189 -5.86 -0.19 -7.31
CA ALA A 189 -6.15 -1.54 -7.78
C ALA A 189 -5.93 -2.57 -6.67
N PHE A 190 -4.84 -2.45 -5.92
CA PHE A 190 -4.51 -3.30 -4.79
C PHE A 190 -3.54 -2.61 -3.81
N PRO A 191 -3.65 -2.87 -2.49
CA PRO A 191 -2.63 -2.44 -1.53
C PRO A 191 -1.23 -2.96 -1.91
N SER A 192 -0.23 -2.09 -1.95
CA SER A 192 1.09 -2.44 -2.50
C SER A 192 2.20 -1.46 -2.07
N PHE A 193 3.45 -1.78 -2.40
CA PHE A 193 4.58 -0.87 -2.26
C PHE A 193 4.67 0.00 -3.52
N ASP A 194 3.72 0.93 -3.68
CA ASP A 194 3.52 1.75 -4.89
C ASP A 194 4.57 2.87 -5.07
N GLU A 195 5.84 2.49 -5.14
CA GLU A 195 6.94 3.35 -5.60
C GLU A 195 7.84 2.58 -6.58
N PRO A 196 8.36 3.21 -7.65
CA PRO A 196 9.12 2.52 -8.69
C PRO A 196 10.36 1.74 -8.22
N GLY A 197 10.92 2.09 -7.05
CA GLY A 197 12.08 1.41 -6.46
C GLY A 197 11.78 -0.01 -5.96
N PHE A 198 10.54 -0.29 -5.57
CA PHE A 198 10.12 -1.56 -4.99
C PHE A 198 9.74 -2.59 -6.08
N LYS A 199 10.72 -3.01 -6.88
CA LYS A 199 10.47 -3.97 -7.98
C LYS A 199 10.25 -5.39 -7.48
N SER A 200 9.18 -6.01 -7.94
CA SER A 200 8.78 -7.36 -7.56
C SER A 200 8.29 -8.17 -8.76
N THR A 201 8.02 -9.44 -8.52
CA THR A 201 7.37 -10.31 -9.50
C THR A 201 5.88 -10.40 -9.18
N PHE A 202 5.03 -10.54 -10.22
CA PHE A 202 3.58 -10.54 -10.07
C PHE A 202 2.98 -11.77 -10.75
N ARG A 203 2.09 -12.46 -10.05
CA ARG A 203 1.14 -13.40 -10.63
C ARG A 203 -0.24 -12.75 -10.57
N ILE A 204 -0.83 -12.55 -11.74
CA ILE A 204 -2.18 -11.99 -11.84
C ILE A 204 -3.19 -13.12 -12.00
N ILE A 205 -4.28 -13.01 -11.26
CA ILE A 205 -5.39 -13.94 -11.26
C ILE A 205 -6.68 -13.13 -11.45
N ILE A 206 -7.42 -13.41 -12.52
CA ILE A 206 -8.69 -12.74 -12.80
C ILE A 206 -9.80 -13.78 -12.71
N ASN A 207 -10.69 -13.59 -11.76
CA ASN A 207 -11.89 -14.41 -11.62
C ASN A 207 -13.05 -13.67 -12.28
N ARG A 208 -13.19 -13.75 -13.62
CA ARG A 208 -14.18 -12.98 -14.38
C ARG A 208 -15.53 -13.71 -14.49
N PRO A 209 -16.65 -13.01 -14.76
CA PRO A 209 -17.88 -13.68 -15.19
C PRO A 209 -17.66 -14.48 -16.48
N THR A 210 -18.24 -15.67 -16.56
CA THR A 210 -18.09 -16.59 -17.71
C THR A 210 -18.70 -16.01 -19.00
N THR A 211 -19.64 -15.07 -18.88
CA THR A 211 -20.25 -14.36 -20.02
C THR A 211 -19.31 -13.37 -20.71
N TYR A 212 -18.18 -13.03 -20.09
CA TYR A 212 -17.18 -12.13 -20.67
C TYR A 212 -16.16 -12.91 -21.50
N ALA A 213 -15.50 -12.23 -22.43
CA ALA A 213 -14.34 -12.77 -23.13
C ALA A 213 -13.16 -13.00 -22.18
N GLU A 214 -12.15 -13.73 -22.67
CA GLU A 214 -10.88 -13.96 -21.96
C GLU A 214 -10.23 -12.63 -21.53
N SER A 215 -9.68 -12.60 -20.31
CA SER A 215 -9.01 -11.41 -19.78
C SER A 215 -7.60 -11.27 -20.35
N PHE A 216 -7.08 -10.05 -20.35
CA PHE A 216 -5.70 -9.78 -20.75
C PHE A 216 -4.89 -9.24 -19.57
N SER A 217 -3.62 -9.63 -19.51
CA SER A 217 -2.65 -9.16 -18.52
C SER A 217 -1.25 -9.08 -19.14
N ASN A 218 -0.23 -8.71 -18.35
CA ASN A 218 1.14 -8.53 -18.82
C ASN A 218 1.77 -9.82 -19.38
N MET A 219 1.40 -10.97 -18.83
CA MET A 219 1.97 -12.27 -19.19
C MET A 219 0.92 -13.15 -19.86
N ARG A 220 1.36 -14.24 -20.50
CA ARG A 220 0.45 -15.22 -21.13
C ARG A 220 -0.47 -15.89 -20.11
N LEU A 221 -1.67 -16.24 -20.54
CA LEU A 221 -2.59 -17.10 -19.78
C LEU A 221 -1.97 -18.49 -19.60
N VAL A 222 -2.03 -19.04 -18.38
CA VAL A 222 -1.50 -20.36 -18.02
C VAL A 222 -2.61 -21.36 -17.73
N SER A 223 -3.66 -20.91 -17.04
CA SER A 223 -4.82 -21.74 -16.74
C SER A 223 -6.11 -20.93 -16.78
N SER A 224 -7.18 -21.56 -17.24
CA SER A 224 -8.55 -21.03 -17.23
C SER A 224 -9.47 -22.11 -16.70
N VAL A 225 -9.98 -21.91 -15.48
CA VAL A 225 -10.76 -22.92 -14.75
C VAL A 225 -12.17 -22.36 -14.51
N PRO A 226 -13.19 -22.87 -15.20
CA PRO A 226 -14.58 -22.52 -14.93
C PRO A 226 -15.02 -22.99 -13.54
N SER A 227 -15.79 -22.15 -12.84
CA SER A 227 -16.40 -22.43 -11.54
C SER A 227 -17.72 -21.69 -11.42
N GLY A 228 -18.83 -22.38 -11.71
CA GLY A 228 -20.17 -21.78 -11.71
C GLY A 228 -20.34 -20.73 -12.81
N ASP A 229 -20.78 -19.54 -12.43
CA ASP A 229 -20.96 -18.38 -13.33
C ASP A 229 -19.66 -17.60 -13.59
N ARG A 230 -18.53 -18.06 -13.05
CA ARG A 230 -17.23 -17.42 -13.19
C ARG A 230 -16.18 -18.35 -13.80
N THR A 231 -15.12 -17.74 -14.30
CA THR A 231 -13.93 -18.43 -14.81
C THR A 231 -12.70 -17.80 -14.18
N LYS A 232 -11.90 -18.63 -13.47
CA LYS A 232 -10.66 -18.22 -12.83
C LYS A 232 -9.50 -18.40 -13.80
N GLU A 233 -8.95 -17.27 -14.25
CA GLU A 233 -7.84 -17.18 -15.17
C GLU A 233 -6.56 -16.83 -14.41
N THR A 234 -5.50 -17.60 -14.60
CA THR A 234 -4.19 -17.36 -13.97
C THR A 234 -3.14 -17.13 -15.05
N PHE A 235 -2.43 -16.02 -14.94
CA PHE A 235 -1.37 -15.62 -15.86
C PHE A 235 0.00 -16.06 -15.34
N ALA A 236 0.97 -16.20 -16.26
CA ALA A 236 2.34 -16.52 -15.87
C ALA A 236 2.96 -15.41 -15.01
N VAL A 237 3.95 -15.77 -14.19
CA VAL A 237 4.66 -14.81 -13.32
C VAL A 237 5.46 -13.83 -14.17
N THR A 238 5.36 -12.54 -13.88
CA THR A 238 6.14 -11.49 -14.56
C THR A 238 7.63 -11.56 -14.20
N PRO A 239 8.53 -11.01 -15.04
CA PRO A 239 9.85 -10.59 -14.60
C PRO A 239 9.74 -9.54 -13.47
N ARG A 240 10.87 -9.27 -12.79
CA ARG A 240 10.91 -8.18 -11.81
C ARG A 240 10.59 -6.85 -12.50
N MET A 241 9.52 -6.20 -12.05
CA MET A 241 9.03 -4.94 -12.59
C MET A 241 8.44 -4.07 -11.47
N SER A 242 8.15 -2.82 -11.81
CA SER A 242 7.40 -1.88 -10.96
C SER A 242 5.91 -2.03 -11.22
#